data_AF-A0A6M2CRN8-F1
#
_entry.id   AF-A0A6M2CRN8-F1
#
_cell.length_a   1.000
_cell.length_b   1.000
_cell.length_c   1.000
_cell.angle_alpha   90.00
_cell.angle_beta   90.00
_cell.angle_gamma   90.00
#
_symmetry.space_group_name_H-M   'P 1'
#
loop_
_entity.id
_entity.type
_entity.pdbx_description
1 polymer ?
#
loop_
_entity_poly.entity_id
_entity_poly.type
_entity_poly.pdbx_seq_one_letter_code
_entity_poly.pdbx_strand_id
1 'polypeptide(L)'
;MSTILHSALQRLAARSPIQISVRFWERKKYIRRYGYENPLLPPGYLPRLPKEKGKLGSQPIYTPKDAWCERRALFGQNDYIDILGNGTLKPIHIMRGVPGWLQGFQGNEFQMLLRKRAVVNHWRETRPT
;
A
#
# COMPACT_ATOMS: atom_id res chain seq x y z
N MET A 1 -33.72 -43.82 81.57
CA MET A 1 -34.69 -44.30 80.55
C MET A 1 -35.61 -43.15 80.17
N SER A 2 -35.29 -42.39 79.13
CA SER A 2 -36.31 -41.63 78.38
C SER A 2 -35.70 -41.21 77.06
N THR A 3 -35.75 -42.14 76.12
CA THR A 3 -35.37 -42.03 74.70
C THR A 3 -36.18 -40.98 73.93
N ILE A 4 -37.10 -40.28 74.61
CA ILE A 4 -38.04 -39.34 74.00
C ILE A 4 -37.36 -37.98 73.76
N LEU A 5 -36.59 -37.46 74.72
CA LEU A 5 -35.92 -36.15 74.59
C LEU A 5 -34.83 -36.14 73.51
N HIS A 6 -34.17 -37.27 73.26
CA HIS A 6 -33.11 -37.38 72.25
C HIS A 6 -33.67 -37.34 70.81
N SER A 7 -34.89 -37.86 70.60
CA SER A 7 -35.55 -37.89 69.28
C SER A 7 -36.09 -36.52 68.83
N ALA A 8 -36.52 -35.68 69.77
CA ALA A 8 -37.03 -34.34 69.48
C ALA A 8 -35.90 -33.39 69.03
N LEU A 9 -34.73 -33.47 69.68
CA LEU A 9 -33.55 -32.70 69.32
C LEU A 9 -33.00 -33.10 67.94
N GLN A 10 -33.03 -34.39 67.57
CA GLN A 10 -32.60 -34.86 66.24
C GLN A 10 -33.52 -34.36 65.10
N ARG A 11 -34.82 -34.15 65.36
CA ARG A 11 -35.76 -33.61 64.35
C ARG A 11 -35.61 -32.11 64.13
N LEU A 12 -35.21 -31.34 65.15
CA LEU A 12 -34.89 -29.91 65.01
C LEU A 12 -33.57 -29.67 64.27
N ALA A 13 -32.66 -30.65 64.26
CA ALA A 13 -31.39 -30.60 63.55
C ALA A 13 -31.45 -31.12 62.09
N ALA A 14 -32.62 -31.51 61.59
CA ALA A 14 -32.79 -31.79 60.17
C ALA A 14 -32.78 -30.46 59.41
N ARG A 15 -31.61 -30.11 58.86
CA ARG A 15 -31.48 -29.03 57.87
C ARG A 15 -32.44 -29.33 56.71
N SER A 16 -33.61 -28.70 56.69
CA SER A 16 -34.39 -28.63 55.47
C SER A 16 -33.51 -27.95 54.41
N PRO A 17 -33.39 -28.48 53.19
CA PRO A 17 -32.76 -27.70 52.14
C PRO A 17 -33.65 -26.49 51.94
N ILE A 18 -33.15 -25.31 52.30
CA ILE A 18 -33.82 -24.05 51.97
C ILE A 18 -33.90 -24.02 50.44
N GLN A 19 -35.05 -24.39 49.89
CA GLN A 19 -35.33 -24.24 48.46
C GLN A 19 -35.59 -22.76 48.22
N ILE A 20 -34.50 -22.00 48.05
CA ILE A 20 -34.59 -20.61 47.65
C ILE A 20 -34.98 -20.61 46.17
N SER A 21 -36.17 -20.12 45.84
CA SER A 21 -36.55 -19.90 44.44
C SER A 21 -35.71 -18.73 43.89
N VAL A 22 -34.59 -19.07 43.23
CA VAL A 22 -33.81 -18.06 42.52
C VAL A 22 -34.66 -17.59 41.35
N ARG A 23 -35.21 -16.37 41.43
CA ARG A 23 -35.86 -15.73 40.28
C ARG A 23 -34.83 -15.58 39.17
N PHE A 24 -34.93 -16.43 38.15
CA PHE A 24 -34.07 -16.37 36.97
C PHE A 24 -34.45 -15.14 36.15
N TRP A 25 -33.82 -13.99 36.47
CA TRP A 25 -33.94 -12.79 35.67
C TRP A 25 -33.15 -13.01 34.37
N GLU A 26 -33.86 -13.25 33.27
CA GLU A 26 -33.25 -13.27 31.94
C GLU A 26 -32.66 -11.90 31.62
N ARG A 27 -31.34 -11.76 31.75
CA ARG A 27 -30.64 -10.55 31.29
C ARG A 27 -30.63 -10.56 29.77
N LYS A 28 -31.69 -10.03 29.15
CA LYS A 28 -31.69 -9.75 27.70
C LYS A 28 -30.47 -8.89 27.39
N LYS A 29 -29.63 -9.35 26.46
CA LYS A 29 -28.46 -8.58 25.99
C LYS A 29 -28.96 -7.37 25.21
N TYR A 30 -29.05 -6.22 25.88
CA TYR A 30 -29.26 -4.95 25.19
C TYR A 30 -27.97 -4.54 24.50
N ILE A 31 -28.04 -4.22 23.20
CA ILE A 31 -26.94 -3.58 22.48
C ILE A 31 -26.87 -2.14 23.00
N ARG A 32 -25.99 -1.89 23.97
CA ARG A 32 -25.76 -0.55 24.50
C ARG A 32 -24.92 0.24 23.50
N ARG A 33 -25.26 1.52 23.28
CA ARG A 33 -24.51 2.47 22.44
C ARG A 33 -24.52 2.15 20.93
N TYR A 34 -25.59 1.55 20.43
CA TYR A 34 -25.79 1.39 18.99
C TYR A 34 -25.84 2.76 18.31
N GLY A 35 -25.00 2.98 17.31
CA GLY A 35 -24.89 4.27 16.60
C GLY A 35 -24.15 5.38 17.36
N TYR A 36 -23.58 5.11 18.54
CA TYR A 36 -22.76 6.09 19.25
C TYR A 36 -21.38 6.20 18.59
N GLU A 37 -21.10 7.35 17.99
CA GLU A 37 -19.75 7.72 17.57
C GLU A 37 -19.05 8.44 18.72
N ASN A 38 -17.94 7.88 19.20
CA ASN A 38 -17.17 8.49 20.29
C ASN A 38 -16.50 9.79 19.80
N PRO A 39 -16.85 10.97 20.33
CA PRO A 39 -16.18 12.23 19.96
C PRO A 39 -14.79 12.34 20.59
N LEU A 40 -14.44 11.47 21.53
CA LEU A 40 -13.21 11.50 22.32
C LEU A 40 -12.02 10.77 21.67
N LEU A 41 -12.09 10.44 20.38
CA LEU A 41 -10.89 10.08 19.62
C LEU A 41 -10.42 11.36 18.91
N PRO A 42 -9.73 12.29 19.60
CA PRO A 42 -9.16 13.45 18.94
C PRO A 42 -8.22 12.93 17.86
N PRO A 43 -8.33 13.42 16.61
CA PRO A 43 -7.46 13.02 15.52
C PRO A 43 -6.03 13.58 15.72
N GLY A 44 -5.33 13.16 16.78
CA GLY A 44 -4.08 13.78 17.22
C GLY A 44 -4.23 15.29 17.50
N TYR A 45 -3.10 15.97 17.67
CA TYR A 45 -3.05 17.43 17.90
C TYR A 45 -3.15 18.26 16.62
N LEU A 46 -3.20 17.61 15.45
CA LEU A 46 -3.31 18.30 14.17
C LEU A 46 -4.78 18.63 13.89
N PRO A 47 -5.11 19.83 13.39
CA PRO A 47 -6.46 20.14 12.97
C PRO A 47 -6.86 19.19 11.84
N ARG A 48 -7.84 18.31 12.08
CA ARG A 48 -8.42 17.42 11.07
C ARG A 48 -9.91 17.61 11.00
N LEU A 49 -10.47 17.43 9.81
CA LEU A 49 -11.91 17.28 9.68
C LEU A 49 -12.35 16.02 10.44
N PRO A 50 -13.46 16.05 11.21
CA PRO A 50 -13.87 14.93 12.08
C PRO A 50 -14.05 13.58 11.37
N LYS A 51 -14.25 13.58 10.05
CA LYS A 51 -14.49 12.38 9.22
C LYS A 51 -13.24 11.89 8.47
N GLU A 52 -12.15 12.65 8.47
CA GLU A 52 -10.93 12.29 7.75
C GLU A 52 -10.00 11.44 8.63
N LYS A 53 -10.10 10.12 8.44
CA LYS A 53 -9.25 9.13 9.12
C LYS A 53 -7.92 8.88 8.41
N GLY A 54 -7.71 9.51 7.25
CA GLY A 54 -6.50 9.36 6.46
C GLY A 54 -5.26 9.85 7.20
N LYS A 55 -4.14 9.15 7.01
CA LYS A 55 -2.82 9.70 7.37
C LYS A 55 -2.50 10.80 6.36
N LEU A 56 -2.12 11.99 6.84
CA LEU A 56 -1.54 13.03 5.99
C LEU A 56 -0.34 12.44 5.24
N GLY A 57 -0.25 12.69 3.93
CA GLY A 57 0.93 12.32 3.15
C GLY A 57 2.15 12.95 3.79
N SER A 58 3.08 12.13 4.30
CA SER A 58 4.36 12.62 4.77
C SER A 58 5.14 13.18 3.59
N GLN A 59 5.90 14.25 3.82
CA GLN A 59 6.90 14.67 2.84
C GLN A 59 7.80 13.47 2.51
N PRO A 60 8.14 13.25 1.22
CA PRO A 60 9.06 12.19 0.87
C PRO A 60 10.40 12.44 1.58
N ILE A 61 11.09 11.36 1.96
CA ILE A 61 12.42 11.47 2.57
C ILE A 61 13.34 12.12 1.55
N TYR A 62 13.95 13.26 1.93
CA TYR A 62 14.91 13.94 1.08
C TYR A 62 16.10 13.02 0.84
N THR A 63 16.39 12.75 -0.43
CA THR A 63 17.56 11.99 -0.85
C THR A 63 18.48 12.95 -1.60
N PRO A 64 19.64 13.35 -1.03
CA PRO A 64 20.58 14.22 -1.73
C PRO A 64 21.07 13.52 -3.00
N LYS A 65 21.10 14.25 -4.11
CA LYS A 65 21.61 13.72 -5.38
C LYS A 65 23.10 14.02 -5.46
N ASP A 66 23.90 13.00 -5.73
CA ASP A 66 25.31 13.21 -6.06
C ASP A 66 25.44 13.89 -7.44
N ALA A 67 25.87 15.15 -7.43
CA ALA A 67 26.07 15.95 -8.63
C ALA A 67 27.29 15.48 -9.45
N TRP A 68 28.30 14.89 -8.77
CA TRP A 68 29.58 14.53 -9.34
C TRP A 68 29.77 13.02 -9.52
N CYS A 69 28.68 12.24 -9.49
CA CYS A 69 28.75 10.84 -9.87
C CYS A 69 29.29 10.71 -11.30
N GLU A 70 30.07 9.65 -11.55
CA GLU A 70 30.81 9.44 -12.80
C GLU A 70 29.95 9.66 -14.06
N ARG A 71 28.73 9.11 -14.08
CA ARG A 71 27.80 9.26 -15.20
C ARG A 71 27.45 10.72 -15.51
N ARG A 72 27.31 11.56 -14.49
CA ARG A 72 26.98 12.99 -14.65
C ARG A 72 28.23 13.80 -14.97
N ALA A 73 29.35 13.48 -14.31
CA ALA A 73 30.63 14.14 -14.54
C ALA A 73 31.15 13.93 -15.97
N LEU A 74 30.96 12.74 -16.53
CA LEU A 74 31.40 12.37 -17.89
C LEU A 74 30.34 12.59 -18.97
N PHE A 75 29.18 13.14 -18.62
CA PHE A 75 28.11 13.36 -19.59
C PHE A 75 28.54 14.38 -20.66
N GLY A 76 28.37 14.02 -21.94
CA GLY A 76 28.70 14.88 -23.09
C GLY A 76 30.17 14.92 -23.50
N GLN A 77 31.06 14.14 -22.85
CA GLN A 77 32.50 14.17 -23.10
C GLN A 77 32.88 13.92 -24.58
N ASN A 78 32.12 13.09 -25.30
CA ASN A 78 32.43 12.66 -26.67
C ASN A 78 31.41 13.16 -27.71
N ASP A 79 30.68 14.24 -27.43
CA ASP A 79 29.63 14.74 -28.33
C ASP A 79 30.20 15.33 -29.64
N TYR A 80 31.43 15.82 -29.62
CA TYR A 80 32.13 16.44 -30.76
C TYR A 80 33.20 15.52 -31.38
N ILE A 81 33.04 14.21 -31.26
CA ILE A 81 34.01 13.22 -31.75
C ILE A 81 34.22 13.29 -33.27
N ASP A 82 33.24 13.77 -34.01
CA ASP A 82 33.27 13.86 -35.46
C ASP A 82 34.10 15.04 -35.96
N ILE A 83 34.00 16.21 -35.29
CA ILE A 83 34.74 17.43 -35.68
C ILE A 83 36.13 17.52 -35.06
N LEU A 84 36.35 16.92 -33.88
CA LEU A 84 37.66 16.93 -33.19
C LEU A 84 38.46 15.64 -33.40
N GLY A 85 37.86 14.61 -34.00
CA GLY A 85 38.50 13.33 -34.27
C GLY A 85 38.82 13.10 -35.74
N ASN A 86 38.92 11.82 -36.12
CA ASN A 86 39.27 11.40 -37.49
C ASN A 86 38.06 11.41 -38.47
N GLY A 87 36.88 11.86 -38.02
CA GLY A 87 35.64 11.85 -38.83
C GLY A 87 35.04 10.47 -39.12
N THR A 88 35.67 9.38 -38.66
CA THR A 88 35.22 8.00 -38.91
C THR A 88 33.97 7.62 -38.11
N LEU A 89 33.77 8.22 -36.93
CA LEU A 89 32.62 8.01 -36.06
C LEU A 89 31.80 9.30 -35.98
N LYS A 90 30.47 9.15 -36.07
CA LYS A 90 29.50 10.23 -35.87
C LYS A 90 28.83 10.08 -34.50
N PRO A 91 28.35 11.17 -33.87
CA PRO A 91 27.68 11.10 -32.56
C PRO A 91 26.50 10.11 -32.54
N ILE A 92 25.79 9.99 -33.67
CA ILE A 92 24.67 9.05 -33.87
C ILE A 92 25.07 7.59 -33.56
N HIS A 93 26.31 7.20 -33.84
CA HIS A 93 26.81 5.84 -33.64
C HIS A 93 27.10 5.51 -32.16
N ILE A 94 27.26 6.53 -31.31
CA ILE A 94 27.61 6.36 -29.88
C ILE A 94 26.35 6.28 -29.01
N MET A 95 25.18 6.68 -29.52
CA MET A 95 23.91 6.71 -28.79
C MET A 95 23.51 5.32 -28.25
N ARG A 96 23.82 5.06 -26.97
CA ARG A 96 23.43 3.82 -26.27
C ARG A 96 22.00 3.93 -25.74
N GLY A 97 21.23 2.84 -25.84
CA GLY A 97 19.84 2.77 -25.35
C GLY A 97 18.78 3.31 -26.32
N VAL A 98 19.18 3.94 -27.43
CA VAL A 98 18.27 4.32 -28.51
C VAL A 98 18.19 3.17 -29.53
N PRO A 99 16.98 2.71 -29.91
CA PRO A 99 16.83 1.71 -30.95
C PRO A 99 17.50 2.14 -32.26
N GLY A 100 18.16 1.22 -32.98
CA GLY A 100 18.88 1.57 -34.22
C GLY A 100 18.01 2.23 -35.30
N TRP A 101 16.70 1.92 -35.33
CA TRP A 101 15.76 2.59 -36.24
C TRP A 101 15.45 4.05 -35.85
N LEU A 102 15.74 4.46 -34.61
CA LEU A 102 15.49 5.81 -34.09
C LEU A 102 16.78 6.65 -33.99
N GLN A 103 17.95 6.03 -34.04
CA GLN A 103 19.23 6.74 -34.02
C GLN A 103 19.33 7.74 -35.19
N GLY A 104 19.57 9.01 -34.87
CA GLY A 104 19.68 10.08 -35.86
C GLY A 104 18.37 10.43 -36.59
N PHE A 105 17.22 9.90 -36.14
CA PHE A 105 15.91 10.22 -36.69
C PHE A 105 15.18 11.21 -35.79
N GLN A 106 14.66 12.28 -36.39
CA GLN A 106 13.76 13.24 -35.75
C GLN A 106 12.54 13.41 -36.65
N GLY A 107 11.34 13.19 -36.10
CA GLY A 107 10.09 13.26 -36.84
C GLY A 107 8.88 13.20 -35.93
N ASN A 108 7.69 13.33 -36.51
CA ASN A 108 6.45 13.17 -35.75
C ASN A 108 6.19 11.68 -35.40
N GLU A 109 5.26 11.44 -34.48
CA GLU A 109 4.92 10.07 -34.05
C GLU A 109 4.48 9.19 -35.23
N PHE A 110 3.70 9.75 -36.16
CA PHE A 110 3.25 9.02 -37.35
C PHE A 110 4.43 8.51 -38.20
N GLN A 111 5.44 9.36 -38.46
CA GLN A 111 6.65 8.99 -39.19
C GLN A 111 7.49 7.98 -38.39
N MET A 112 7.56 8.11 -37.07
CA MET A 112 8.22 7.12 -36.21
C MET A 112 7.55 5.74 -36.34
N LEU A 113 6.21 5.68 -36.33
CA LEU A 113 5.45 4.44 -36.46
C LEU A 113 5.63 3.81 -37.85
N LEU A 114 5.59 4.61 -38.92
CA LEU A 114 5.88 4.12 -40.27
C LEU A 114 7.29 3.54 -40.38
N ARG A 115 8.28 4.22 -39.83
CA ARG A 115 9.68 3.77 -39.82
C ARG A 115 9.85 2.49 -39.01
N LYS A 116 9.25 2.43 -37.82
CA LYS A 116 9.24 1.23 -36.99
C LYS A 116 8.59 0.05 -37.72
N ARG A 117 7.44 0.25 -38.37
CA ARG A 117 6.75 -0.77 -39.17
C ARG A 117 7.62 -1.31 -40.31
N ALA A 118 8.39 -0.45 -40.98
CA ALA A 118 9.26 -0.85 -42.07
C ALA A 118 10.45 -1.72 -41.60
N VAL A 119 11.07 -1.34 -40.47
CA VAL A 119 12.29 -1.97 -39.95
C VAL A 119 12.00 -3.22 -39.10
N VAL A 120 10.91 -3.23 -38.34
CA VAL A 120 10.59 -4.31 -37.39
C VAL A 120 9.76 -5.40 -38.08
N ASN A 121 10.43 -6.48 -38.51
CA ASN A 121 9.82 -7.55 -39.31
C ASN A 121 8.61 -8.23 -38.67
N HIS A 122 8.58 -8.42 -37.34
CA HIS A 122 7.46 -9.10 -36.67
C HIS A 122 6.19 -8.23 -36.55
N TRP A 123 6.25 -6.95 -36.93
CA TRP A 123 5.07 -6.07 -37.09
C TRP A 123 4.51 -6.12 -38.52
N ARG A 124 5.13 -6.89 -39.42
CA ARG A 124 4.60 -7.13 -40.76
C ARG A 124 3.50 -8.16 -40.66
N GLU A 125 2.27 -7.70 -40.45
CA GLU A 125 1.10 -8.52 -40.74
C GLU A 125 1.08 -8.78 -42.25
N THR A 126 1.52 -9.97 -42.65
CA THR A 126 1.26 -10.49 -43.99
C THR A 126 -0.20 -10.91 -44.03
N ARG A 127 -0.94 -10.44 -45.05
CA ARG A 127 -2.25 -11.04 -45.32
C ARG A 127 -2.05 -12.55 -45.53
N PRO A 128 -2.84 -13.42 -44.89
CA PRO A 128 -2.79 -14.83 -45.23
C PRO A 128 -3.12 -14.97 -46.72
N THR A 129 -2.19 -15.56 -47.48
CA THR A 129 -2.35 -15.91 -48.89
C THR A 129 -3.26 -17.10 -49.05
#